data_AF-A0A316T8K4-F1
#
_entry.id   AF-A0A316T8K4-F1
#
_cell.length_a   1.000
_cell.length_b   1.000
_cell.length_c   1.000
_cell.angle_alpha   90.00
_cell.angle_beta   90.00
_cell.angle_gamma   90.00
#
_symmetry.space_group_name_H-M   'P 1'
#
loop_
_entity.id
_entity.type
_entity.pdbx_description
1 polymer ?
#
loop_
_entity_poly.entity_id
_entity_poly.type
_entity_poly.pdbx_seq_one_letter_code
_entity_poly.pdbx_strand_id
1 'polypeptide(L)'
;MIKGVNRKIVEINRTGNDYFEKAILFINPQKSYSSTQQIYQWAEEYLDSMLESGSKQNRLKKWCQKHSVWKWGIIFLTGLLLGCGIMLLFF
;
A
#
# COMPACT_ATOMS: atom_id res chain seq x y z
N MET A 1 23.12 33.29 4.26
CA MET A 1 22.49 33.63 2.96
C MET A 1 22.16 32.33 2.24
N ILE A 2 20.90 31.88 2.27
CA ILE A 2 20.50 30.58 1.68
C ILE A 2 20.24 30.83 0.19
N LYS A 3 21.04 30.21 -0.69
CA LYS A 3 20.87 30.32 -2.16
C LYS A 3 19.52 29.71 -2.54
N GLY A 4 18.57 30.56 -2.93
CA GLY A 4 17.30 30.14 -3.52
C GLY A 4 17.57 29.41 -4.83
N VAL A 5 17.51 28.08 -4.80
CA VAL A 5 17.54 27.26 -6.01
C VAL A 5 16.17 27.38 -6.67
N ASN A 6 16.14 27.90 -7.90
CA ASN A 6 14.94 27.94 -8.73
C ASN A 6 14.50 26.49 -9.03
N ARG A 7 13.45 26.04 -8.33
CA ARG A 7 12.85 24.71 -8.52
C ARG A 7 11.53 24.86 -9.24
N LYS A 8 11.37 24.14 -10.35
CA LYS A 8 10.09 24.05 -11.06
C LYS A 8 9.18 23.10 -10.28
N ILE A 9 7.92 23.50 -10.13
CA ILE A 9 6.91 22.79 -9.32
C ILE A 9 5.71 22.48 -10.21
N VAL A 10 5.08 21.33 -10.00
CA VAL A 10 3.77 20.98 -10.56
C VAL A 10 2.78 20.84 -9.42
N GLU A 11 1.63 21.47 -9.57
CA GLU A 11 0.52 21.40 -8.63
C GLU A 11 -0.64 20.65 -9.28
N ILE A 12 -1.16 19.63 -8.59
CA ILE A 12 -2.29 18.82 -9.02
C ILE A 12 -3.39 18.94 -7.96
N ASN A 13 -4.55 19.48 -8.32
CA ASN A 13 -5.69 19.67 -7.40
C ASN A 13 -6.63 18.44 -7.34
N ARG A 14 -6.39 17.42 -8.15
CA ARG A 14 -7.20 16.19 -8.17
C ARG A 14 -6.35 15.05 -7.66
N THR A 15 -6.32 14.90 -6.35
CA THR A 15 -5.54 13.83 -5.68
C THR A 15 -6.31 12.52 -5.55
N GLY A 16 -7.60 12.48 -5.86
CA GLY A 16 -8.44 11.30 -5.68
C GLY A 16 -8.54 10.79 -4.24
N ASN A 17 -8.19 11.63 -3.24
CA ASN A 17 -8.15 11.29 -1.83
C ASN A 17 -9.05 12.22 -1.02
N ASP A 18 -9.82 11.66 -0.07
CA ASP A 18 -10.79 12.41 0.74
C ASP A 18 -10.14 13.43 1.71
N TYR A 19 -8.84 13.28 1.99
CA TYR A 19 -8.12 14.09 2.97
C TYR A 19 -7.21 15.15 2.37
N PHE A 20 -6.81 15.01 1.10
CA PHE A 20 -5.81 15.89 0.48
C PHE A 20 -6.39 16.65 -0.71
N GLU A 21 -6.44 17.98 -0.64
CA GLU A 21 -6.99 18.82 -1.71
C GLU A 21 -6.02 18.97 -2.90
N LYS A 22 -4.71 19.03 -2.64
CA LYS A 22 -3.70 19.17 -3.70
C LYS A 22 -2.43 18.39 -3.41
N ALA A 23 -1.76 17.98 -4.48
CA ALA A 23 -0.40 17.44 -4.47
C ALA A 23 0.56 18.45 -5.11
N ILE A 24 1.73 18.63 -4.48
CA ILE A 24 2.79 19.53 -4.95
C ILE A 24 4.03 18.69 -5.23
N LEU A 25 4.43 18.61 -6.49
CA LEU A 25 5.58 17.84 -6.93
C LEU A 25 6.72 18.78 -7.31
N PHE A 26 7.88 18.57 -6.69
CA PHE A 26 9.11 19.27 -7.04
C PHE A 26 9.84 18.54 -8.16
N ILE A 27 10.11 19.25 -9.26
CA ILE A 27 10.79 18.66 -10.40
C ILE A 27 12.30 18.68 -10.15
N ASN A 28 12.96 17.59 -10.52
CA ASN A 28 14.41 17.54 -10.51
C ASN A 28 14.98 18.62 -11.44
N PRO A 29 15.81 19.55 -10.96
CA PRO A 29 16.35 20.64 -11.76
C PRO A 29 17.20 20.15 -12.94
N GLN A 30 17.75 18.93 -12.90
CA GLN A 30 18.49 18.35 -14.03
C GLN A 30 17.58 17.81 -15.15
N LYS A 31 16.27 17.71 -14.90
CA LYS A 31 15.27 17.16 -15.82
C LYS A 31 14.22 18.21 -16.23
N SER A 32 14.52 19.51 -16.06
CA SER A 32 13.59 20.61 -16.33
C SER A 32 13.40 20.96 -17.81
N TYR A 33 14.09 20.28 -18.73
CA TYR A 33 14.05 20.53 -20.18
C TYR A 33 12.80 19.97 -20.86
N SER A 34 12.02 19.13 -20.18
CA SER A 34 10.79 18.55 -20.74
C SER A 34 9.67 19.59 -20.85
N SER A 35 8.77 19.36 -21.82
CA SER A 35 7.61 20.23 -22.01
C SER A 35 6.70 20.19 -20.78
N THR A 36 6.02 21.30 -20.50
CA THR A 36 5.12 21.39 -19.33
C THR A 36 4.00 20.33 -19.39
N GLN A 37 3.49 20.02 -20.58
CA GLN A 37 2.47 18.99 -20.76
C GLN A 37 2.97 17.58 -20.41
N GLN A 38 4.18 17.21 -20.84
CA GLN A 38 4.77 15.90 -20.51
C GLN A 38 5.00 15.74 -19.01
N ILE A 39 5.52 16.80 -18.37
CA ILE A 39 5.76 16.81 -16.92
C ILE A 39 4.44 16.65 -16.16
N TYR A 40 3.38 17.32 -16.62
CA TYR A 40 2.06 17.23 -16.00
C TYR A 40 1.47 15.83 -16.15
N GLN A 41 1.57 15.22 -17.33
CA GLN A 41 1.16 13.83 -17.56
C GLN A 41 1.90 12.83 -16.64
N TRP A 42 3.23 12.94 -16.54
CA TRP A 42 4.00 12.08 -15.64
C TRP A 42 3.66 12.29 -14.17
N ALA A 43 3.33 13.53 -13.78
CA ALA A 43 2.95 13.84 -12.42
C ALA A 43 1.57 13.25 -12.07
N GLU A 44 0.60 13.29 -12.98
CA GLU A 44 -0.71 12.63 -12.82
C GLU A 44 -0.54 11.10 -12.76
N GLU A 45 0.20 10.50 -13.70
CA GLU A 45 0.44 9.05 -13.71
C GLU A 45 1.14 8.56 -12.43
N TYR A 46 2.10 9.33 -11.92
CA TYR A 46 2.75 9.05 -10.65
C TYR A 46 1.78 9.10 -9.47
N LEU A 47 0.92 10.12 -9.42
CA LEU A 47 -0.06 10.29 -8.36
C LEU A 47 -1.08 9.14 -8.36
N ASP A 48 -1.58 8.76 -9.53
CA ASP A 48 -2.53 7.65 -9.69
C ASP A 48 -1.91 6.32 -9.21
N SER A 49 -0.65 6.06 -9.55
CA SER A 49 0.06 4.85 -9.10
C SER A 49 0.15 4.74 -7.57
N MET A 50 0.28 5.87 -6.87
CA MET A 50 0.32 5.90 -5.41
C MET A 50 -1.02 5.50 -4.79
N LEU A 51 -2.12 6.04 -5.35
CA LEU A 51 -3.49 5.76 -4.90
C LEU A 51 -3.84 4.28 -5.10
N GLU A 52 -3.48 3.70 -6.25
CA GLU A 52 -3.72 2.28 -6.51
C GLU A 52 -2.94 1.36 -5.56
N SER A 53 -1.67 1.68 -5.29
CA SER A 53 -0.80 0.84 -4.45
C SER A 53 -1.32 0.71 -3.00
N GLY A 54 -1.85 1.80 -2.44
CA GLY A 54 -2.43 1.80 -1.09
C GLY A 54 -3.63 0.85 -0.97
N SER A 55 -4.38 0.65 -2.05
CA SER A 55 -5.52 -0.28 -2.10
C SER A 55 -5.10 -1.75 -2.23
N LYS A 56 -4.00 -2.04 -2.96
CA LYS A 56 -3.53 -3.41 -3.22
C LYS A 56 -2.75 -3.98 -2.03
N GLN A 57 -1.92 -3.17 -1.37
CA GLN A 57 -1.13 -3.62 -0.22
C GLN A 57 -2.02 -4.08 0.95
N ASN A 58 -3.16 -3.42 1.15
CA ASN A 58 -4.15 -3.80 2.16
C ASN A 58 -4.93 -5.08 1.79
N ARG A 59 -5.17 -5.35 0.50
CA ARG A 59 -5.84 -6.59 0.06
C ARG A 59 -4.93 -7.83 0.20
N LEU A 60 -3.66 -7.74 -0.20
CA LEU A 60 -2.71 -8.84 -0.07
C LEU A 60 -2.42 -9.18 1.39
N LYS A 61 -2.26 -8.17 2.26
CA LYS A 61 -2.04 -8.38 3.70
C LYS A 61 -3.25 -9.04 4.37
N LYS A 62 -4.47 -8.67 3.98
CA LYS A 62 -5.72 -9.32 4.45
C LYS A 62 -5.86 -10.77 3.96
N TRP A 63 -5.40 -11.07 2.75
CA TRP A 63 -5.48 -12.42 2.18
C TRP A 63 -4.52 -13.40 2.88
N CYS A 64 -3.28 -12.98 3.17
CA CYS A 64 -2.32 -13.80 3.92
C CYS A 64 -2.70 -14.00 5.40
N GLN A 65 -3.30 -13.00 6.06
CA GLN A 65 -3.75 -13.15 7.45
C GLN A 65 -4.90 -14.16 7.61
N LYS A 66 -5.88 -14.14 6.70
CA LYS A 66 -7.03 -15.05 6.76
C LYS A 66 -6.62 -16.52 6.59
N HIS A 67 -5.55 -16.80 5.85
CA HIS A 67 -5.07 -18.16 5.64
C HIS A 67 -4.23 -18.72 6.82
N SER A 68 -3.74 -17.85 7.71
CA SER A 68 -2.97 -18.26 8.90
C SER A 68 -3.89 -18.76 10.02
N VAL A 69 -5.00 -18.07 10.30
CA VAL A 69 -5.97 -18.48 11.35
C VAL A 69 -6.69 -19.79 11.03
N TRP A 70 -6.93 -20.10 9.75
CA TRP A 70 -7.61 -21.35 9.36
C TRP A 70 -6.74 -22.60 9.60
N LYS A 71 -5.40 -22.46 9.51
CA LYS A 71 -4.46 -23.56 9.81
C LYS A 71 -4.43 -23.91 11.30
N TRP A 72 -4.49 -22.92 12.18
CA TRP A 72 -4.52 -23.15 13.63
C TRP A 72 -5.83 -23.79 14.10
N GLY A 73 -6.97 -23.41 13.52
CA GLY A 73 -8.27 -24.02 13.84
C GLY A 73 -8.33 -25.53 13.58
N ILE A 74 -7.70 -26.01 12.51
CA ILE A 74 -7.67 -27.44 12.16
C ILE A 74 -6.78 -28.23 13.13
N ILE A 75 -5.65 -27.68 13.56
CA ILE A 75 -4.72 -28.33 14.51
C ILE A 75 -5.35 -28.50 15.89
N PHE A 76 -6.14 -27.53 16.36
CA PHE A 76 -6.86 -27.65 17.63
C PHE A 76 -7.96 -28.72 17.59
N LEU A 77 -8.69 -28.84 16.47
CA LEU A 77 -9.78 -29.80 16.34
C LEU A 77 -9.27 -31.26 16.33
N THR A 78 -8.14 -31.52 15.67
CA THR A 78 -7.53 -32.85 15.61
C THR A 78 -6.87 -33.25 16.94
N GLY A 79 -6.29 -32.30 17.68
CA GLY A 79 -5.73 -32.55 19.01
C GLY A 79 -6.77 -33.00 20.05
N LEU A 80 -7.98 -32.41 20.02
CA LEU A 80 -9.06 -32.76 20.93
C LEU A 80 -9.57 -34.20 20.71
N LEU A 81 -9.67 -34.64 19.45
CA LEU A 81 -10.12 -35.98 19.09
C LEU A 81 -9.14 -37.08 19.49
N LEU A 82 -7.82 -36.84 19.34
CA LEU A 82 -6.79 -37.80 19.73
C LEU A 82 -6.61 -37.89 21.26
N GLY A 83 -6.76 -36.77 21.98
CA GLY A 83 -6.65 -36.73 23.44
C GLY A 83 -7.76 -37.52 24.16
N CYS A 84 -9.01 -37.38 23.71
CA CYS A 84 -10.13 -38.11 24.30
C CYS A 84 -10.03 -39.64 24.08
N GLY A 85 -9.49 -40.09 22.95
CA GLY A 85 -9.30 -41.52 22.68
C GLY A 85 -8.29 -42.18 23.62
N ILE A 86 -7.23 -41.47 24.00
CA ILE A 86 -6.20 -41.98 24.92
C ILE A 86 -6.72 -42.02 26.37
N MET A 87 -7.55 -41.06 26.77
CA MET A 87 -8.19 -41.05 28.09
C MET A 87 -9.11 -42.25 28.33
N LEU A 88 -9.81 -42.72 27.28
CA LEU A 88 -10.66 -43.91 27.36
C LEU A 88 -9.89 -45.25 27.39
N LEU A 89 -8.58 -45.23 27.09
CA LEU A 89 -7.72 -46.43 27.19
C LEU A 89 -7.06 -46.57 28.57
N PHE A 90 -7.11 -45.53 29.41
CA PHE A 90 -6.49 -45.49 30.74
C PHE A 90 -7.51 -45.49 31.89
N PHE A 91 -8.81 -45.61 31.60
CA PHE A 91 -9.91 -45.75 32.56
C PHE A 91 -10.62 -47.09 32.34
#